data_AF-A0A538DK34-F1
#
_entry.id   AF-A0A538DK34-F1
#
_cell.length_a   1.000
_cell.length_b   1.000
_cell.length_c   1.000
_cell.angle_alpha   90.00
_cell.angle_beta   90.00
_cell.angle_gamma   90.00
#
_symmetry.space_group_name_H-M   'P 1'
#
loop_
_entity.id
_entity.type
_entity.pdbx_description
1 polymer ?
#
loop_
_entity_poly.entity_id
_entity_poly.type
_entity_poly.pdbx_seq_one_letter_code
_entity_poly.pdbx_strand_id
1 'polypeptide(L)' 'RTYVTPDDVKALARPVLAHRLLVSPEAQLQGVTSAQVLEQILEAVPVPTTSGM' A
#
# COMPACT_ATOMS: atom_id res chain seq x y z
N ARG A 1 21.70 -7.06 -4.06
CA ARG A 1 21.60 -6.28 -2.80
C ARG A 1 21.41 -7.28 -1.65
N THR A 2 21.98 -7.04 -0.47
CA THR A 2 21.97 -7.97 0.68
C THR A 2 20.89 -7.67 1.72
N TYR A 3 20.19 -6.55 1.60
CA TYR A 3 19.07 -6.17 2.48
C TYR A 3 17.97 -5.47 1.68
N VAL A 4 16.77 -5.44 2.26
CA VAL A 4 15.55 -4.85 1.68
C VAL A 4 15.40 -3.41 2.18
N THR A 5 15.01 -2.52 1.29
CA THR A 5 14.69 -1.12 1.58
C THR A 5 13.17 -0.88 1.58
N PRO A 6 12.68 0.21 2.19
CA PRO A 6 11.27 0.59 2.09
C PRO A 6 10.77 0.74 0.65
N ASP A 7 11.62 1.20 -0.28
CA ASP A 7 11.24 1.35 -1.68
C ASP A 7 11.04 -0.01 -2.36
N ASP A 8 11.85 -1.02 -2.01
CA ASP A 8 11.65 -2.39 -2.49
C ASP A 8 10.28 -2.94 -2.01
N VAL A 9 9.86 -2.61 -0.79
CA VAL A 9 8.53 -2.98 -0.25
C VAL A 9 7.41 -2.24 -1.00
N LYS A 10 7.55 -0.92 -1.20
CA LYS A 10 6.55 -0.12 -1.93
C LYS A 10 6.36 -0.61 -3.37
N ALA A 11 7.45 -0.98 -4.05
CA ALA A 11 7.40 -1.52 -5.41
C ALA A 11 6.58 -2.83 -5.51
N LEU A 12 6.61 -3.65 -4.45
CA LEU A 12 5.88 -4.92 -4.40
C LEU A 12 4.48 -4.80 -3.79
N ALA A 13 4.16 -3.69 -3.13
CA ALA A 13 2.89 -3.53 -2.43
C ALA A 13 1.69 -3.70 -3.38
N ARG A 14 1.68 -3.04 -4.54
CA ARG A 14 0.57 -3.12 -5.51
C ARG A 14 0.33 -4.55 -6.04
N PRO A 15 1.31 -5.24 -6.66
CA PRO A 15 1.09 -6.58 -7.18
C PRO A 15 0.77 -7.61 -6.07
N VAL A 16 1.25 -7.43 -4.84
CA VAL A 16 1.06 -8.40 -3.75
C VAL A 16 -0.21 -8.15 -2.92
N LEU A 17 -0.60 -6.90 -2.70
CA LEU A 17 -1.67 -6.55 -1.75
C LEU A 17 -2.96 -6.09 -2.42
N ALA A 18 -2.93 -5.54 -3.63
CA ALA A 18 -4.14 -4.97 -4.25
C ALA A 18 -5.25 -6.01 -4.44
N HIS A 19 -4.90 -7.27 -4.75
CA HIS A 19 -5.87 -8.36 -4.89
C HIS A 19 -6.27 -9.00 -3.54
N ARG A 20 -5.63 -8.60 -2.44
CA ARG A 20 -5.90 -9.10 -1.08
C ARG A 20 -6.80 -8.17 -0.26
N LEU A 21 -7.07 -6.98 -0.77
CA LEU A 21 -7.98 -6.02 -0.15
C LEU A 21 -9.41 -6.30 -0.60
N LEU A 22 -10.31 -6.43 0.38
CA LEU A 22 -11.74 -6.52 0.14
C LEU A 22 -12.35 -5.12 0.25
N VAL A 23 -12.81 -4.61 -0.88
CA VAL A 23 -13.56 -3.34 -0.94
C VAL A 23 -15.03 -3.66 -0.68
N SER A 24 -15.70 -2.87 0.16
CA SER A 24 -17.12 -3.09 0.43
C SER A 24 -17.96 -2.90 -0.85
N PRO A 25 -19.11 -3.57 -0.97
CA PRO A 25 -19.98 -3.43 -2.15
C PRO A 25 -20.37 -1.98 -2.43
N GLU A 26 -20.64 -1.19 -1.38
CA GLU A 26 -21.03 0.22 -1.50
C GLU A 26 -19.91 1.05 -2.14
N ALA A 27 -18.66 0.83 -1.72
CA ALA A 27 -17.51 1.52 -2.28
C ALA A 27 -17.21 1.06 -3.71
N GLN A 28 -17.40 -0.23 -4.02
CA GLN A 28 -17.29 -0.73 -5.41
C GLN A 28 -18.31 -0.07 -6.34
N LEU A 29 -19.55 0.13 -5.89
CA LEU A 29 -20.59 0.86 -6.64
C LEU A 29 -20.22 2.32 -6.90
N GLN A 30 -19.43 2.92 -6.01
CA GLN A 30 -18.87 4.27 -6.18
C GLN A 30 -17.60 4.30 -7.06
N GLY A 31 -17.20 3.15 -7.63
CA GLY A 31 -16.02 3.03 -8.48
C GLY A 31 -14.69 2.97 -7.74
N VAL A 32 -14.72 2.76 -6.41
CA VAL A 32 -13.50 2.61 -5.61
C VAL A 32 -12.88 1.25 -5.89
N THR A 33 -11.60 1.26 -6.23
CA THR A 33 -10.81 0.06 -6.48
C THR A 33 -9.85 -0.21 -5.33
N SER A 34 -9.50 -1.49 -5.14
CA SER A 34 -8.49 -1.88 -4.15
C SER A 34 -7.11 -1.27 -4.41
N ALA A 35 -6.78 -1.00 -5.68
CA ALA A 35 -5.54 -0.32 -6.06
C ALA A 35 -5.53 1.14 -5.54
N GLN A 36 -6.63 1.88 -5.73
CA GLN A 36 -6.74 3.25 -5.23
C GLN A 36 -6.66 3.32 -3.70
N VAL A 37 -7.34 2.40 -3.01
CA VAL A 37 -7.26 2.31 -1.53
C VAL A 37 -5.84 2.03 -1.08
N LEU A 38 -5.15 1.10 -1.74
CA LEU A 38 -3.77 0.76 -1.42
C LEU A 38 -2.81 1.93 -1.66
N GLU A 39 -2.98 2.67 -2.75
CA GLU A 39 -2.18 3.87 -3.05
C GLU A 39 -2.35 4.93 -1.94
N GLN A 40 -3.58 5.20 -1.51
CA GLN A 40 -3.86 6.11 -0.39
C GLN A 40 -3.20 5.66 0.92
N ILE A 41 -3.21 4.35 1.22
CA ILE A 41 -2.53 3.80 2.41
C ILE A 41 -1.02 4.04 2.31
N LEU A 42 -0.40 3.77 1.16
CA LEU A 42 1.04 3.94 0.96
C LEU A 42 1.48 5.40 1.03
N GLU A 43 0.61 6.34 0.65
CA GLU A 43 0.85 7.79 0.78
C GLU A 43 0.70 8.26 2.24
N ALA A 44 -0.28 7.72 2.98
CA ALA A 44 -0.54 8.12 4.36
C ALA A 44 0.45 7.55 5.38
N VAL A 45 1.09 6.41 5.08
CA VAL A 45 2.04 5.75 5.99
C VAL A 45 3.45 6.28 5.73
N PRO A 46 4.05 7.06 6.67
CA PRO A 46 5.41 7.56 6.49
C PRO A 46 6.43 6.42 6.49
N VAL A 47 7.49 6.58 5.71
CA VAL A 47 8.64 5.66 5.77
C VAL A 47 9.32 5.84 7.12
N PRO A 48 9.66 4.76 7.84
CA PRO A 48 10.40 4.86 9.09
C PRO A 48 11.73 5.59 8.89
N THR A 49 11.89 6.73 9.53
CA THR A 49 13.19 7.41 9.67
C THR A 49 13.82 6.98 10.99
N THR A 50 15.13 6.77 11.02
CA THR A 50 15.89 6.26 12.19
C THR A 50 15.89 7.21 13.42
N SER A 51 15.05 8.25 13.47
CA SER A 51 14.98 9.23 14.55
C SER A 51 14.22 8.76 15.80
N GLY A 52 14.28 7.45 16.08
CA GLY A 52 13.77 6.81 17.30
C GLY A 52 14.87 6.10 18.11
N MET A 53 16.14 6.41 17.83
CA MET A 53 17.27 6.27 18.76
C MET A 53 17.87 7.64 19.02
#